data_AF-U5N9J3-F1
#
_entry.id   AF-U5N9J3-F1
#
_cell.length_a   1.000
_cell.length_b   1.000
_cell.length_c   1.000
_cell.angle_alpha   90.00
_cell.angle_beta   90.00
_cell.angle_gamma   90.00
#
_symmetry.space_group_name_H-M   'P 1'
#
loop_
_entity.id
_entity.type
_entity.pdbx_description
1 polymer ?
#
loop_
_entity_poly.entity_id
_entity_poly.type
_entity_poly.pdbx_seq_one_letter_code
_entity_poly.pdbx_strand_id
1 'polypeptide(L)' 'MTTLLDDEIITEVRANRNAHAAKFNYDIDAIAADLKLIEAQYIAKGVPCVQPPPRELMPNTALQRTRFAHR' A
#
# COMPACT_ATOMS: atom_id res chain seq x y z
N MET A 1 -19.67 15.92 -10.48
CA MET A 1 -19.26 15.09 -9.34
C MET A 1 -19.09 13.67 -9.86
N THR A 2 -17.94 13.35 -10.44
CA THR A 2 -17.62 11.97 -10.84
C THR A 2 -17.52 11.14 -9.58
N THR A 3 -18.31 10.08 -9.49
CA THR A 3 -18.19 9.16 -8.37
C THR A 3 -16.91 8.36 -8.57
N LEU A 4 -16.12 8.14 -7.52
CA LEU A 4 -14.89 7.31 -7.52
C LEU A 4 -15.08 5.87 -8.05
N LEU A 5 -16.31 5.49 -8.40
CA LEU A 5 -16.70 4.22 -8.99
C LEU A 5 -16.60 4.22 -10.53
N ASP A 6 -16.65 5.40 -11.17
CA ASP A 6 -16.64 5.52 -12.65
C ASP A 6 -15.25 5.91 -13.20
N ASP A 7 -14.24 6.02 -12.33
CA ASP A 7 -12.89 6.31 -12.77
C ASP A 7 -12.25 5.04 -13.33
N GLU A 8 -12.01 5.05 -14.65
CA GLU A 8 -11.43 3.94 -15.40
C GLU A 8 -10.08 3.51 -14.83
N ILE A 9 -9.24 4.47 -14.43
CA ILE A 9 -7.91 4.21 -13.85
C ILE A 9 -8.07 3.46 -12.53
N ILE A 10 -8.99 3.91 -11.68
CA ILE A 10 -9.25 3.26 -10.39
C ILE A 10 -9.76 1.83 -10.59
N THR A 11 -10.63 1.63 -11.58
CA THR A 11 -11.17 0.32 -11.91
C THR A 11 -10.08 -0.64 -12.36
N GLU A 12 -9.19 -0.19 -13.25
CA GLU A 12 -8.07 -0.99 -13.75
C GLU A 12 -7.09 -1.33 -12.61
N VAL A 13 -6.71 -0.35 -11.78
CA VAL A 13 -5.81 -0.57 -10.63
C VAL A 13 -6.40 -1.60 -9.67
N ARG A 14 -7.70 -1.54 -9.39
CA ARG A 14 -8.39 -2.51 -8.53
C ARG A 14 -8.41 -3.90 -9.16
N ALA A 15 -8.67 -3.99 -10.47
CA ALA A 15 -8.67 -5.25 -11.21
C ALA A 15 -7.28 -5.91 -11.17
N ASN A 16 -6.23 -5.14 -11.45
CA ASN A 16 -4.84 -5.61 -11.40
C ASN A 16 -4.46 -6.10 -10.00
N ARG A 17 -4.79 -5.34 -8.95
CA ARG A 17 -4.55 -5.73 -7.56
C ARG A 17 -5.27 -7.01 -7.19
N ASN A 18 -6.56 -7.14 -7.55
CA ASN A 18 -7.34 -8.34 -7.25
C ASN A 18 -6.84 -9.57 -8.01
N ALA A 19 -6.50 -9.42 -9.29
CA ALA A 19 -5.93 -10.50 -10.10
C ALA A 19 -4.59 -10.98 -9.55
N HIS A 20 -3.76 -10.06 -9.03
CA HIS A 20 -2.53 -10.42 -8.35
C HIS A 20 -2.80 -11.18 -7.05
N ALA A 21 -3.64 -10.63 -6.16
CA ALA A 21 -3.96 -11.27 -4.89
C ALA A 21 -4.60 -12.67 -5.04
N ALA A 22 -5.45 -12.85 -6.06
CA ALA A 22 -6.09 -14.14 -6.35
C ALA A 22 -5.05 -15.25 -6.65
N LYS A 23 -3.91 -14.94 -7.26
CA LYS A 23 -2.82 -15.91 -7.50
C LYS A 23 -2.21 -16.46 -6.21
N PHE A 24 -2.34 -15.72 -5.12
CA PHE A 24 -1.82 -16.07 -3.80
C PHE A 24 -2.93 -16.47 -2.82
N ASN A 25 -4.16 -16.72 -3.29
CA ASN A 25 -5.33 -16.97 -2.44
C ASN A 25 -5.54 -15.89 -1.36
N TYR A 26 -5.16 -14.64 -1.67
CA TYR A 26 -5.23 -13.51 -0.75
C TYR A 26 -4.37 -13.68 0.53
N ASP A 27 -3.36 -14.56 0.50
CA ASP A 27 -2.35 -14.64 1.55
C ASP A 27 -1.46 -13.39 1.53
N ILE A 28 -1.58 -12.59 2.59
CA ILE A 28 -0.91 -11.30 2.71
C ILE A 28 0.61 -11.45 2.79
N ASP A 29 1.09 -12.50 3.46
CA ASP A 29 2.52 -12.71 3.64
C ASP A 29 3.17 -13.14 2.31
N ALA A 30 2.50 -14.01 1.56
CA ALA A 30 2.94 -14.44 0.24
C ALA A 30 2.96 -13.27 -0.77
N ILE A 31 1.92 -12.43 -0.77
CA ILE A 31 1.86 -11.22 -1.61
C ILE A 31 2.99 -10.25 -1.25
N ALA A 32 3.22 -10.01 0.05
CA ALA A 32 4.27 -9.11 0.50
C ALA A 32 5.68 -9.61 0.09
N ALA A 33 5.90 -10.92 0.14
CA ALA A 33 7.17 -11.51 -0.30
C ALA A 33 7.40 -11.34 -1.81
N ASP A 34 6.36 -11.56 -2.63
CA ASP A 34 6.46 -11.38 -4.09
C ASP A 34 6.70 -9.92 -4.48
N LEU A 35 5.99 -8.97 -3.86
CA LEU A 35 6.19 -7.54 -4.11
C LEU A 35 7.63 -7.08 -3.79
N LYS A 36 8.23 -7.57 -2.70
CA LYS A 36 9.64 -7.27 -2.37
C LYS A 36 10.62 -7.86 -3.38
N LEU A 37 10.32 -9.06 -3.89
CA LEU A 37 11.13 -9.70 -4.92
C LEU A 37 11.09 -8.89 -6.22
N ILE A 38 9.89 -8.47 -6.63
CA ILE A 38 9.71 -7.61 -7.81
C ILE A 38 10.44 -6.27 -7.61
N GLU A 39 10.28 -5.62 -6.46
CA GLU A 39 10.99 -4.39 -6.11
C GLU A 39 12.51 -4.54 -6.25
N ALA A 40 13.09 -5.61 -5.69
CA ALA A 40 14.52 -5.90 -5.80
C ALA A 40 14.98 -6.07 -7.26
N GLN A 41 14.16 -6.71 -8.11
CA GLN A 41 14.46 -6.83 -9.54
C GLN A 41 14.45 -5.48 -10.26
N TYR A 42 13.53 -4.59 -9.92
CA TYR A 42 13.48 -3.25 -10.49
C TYR A 42 14.67 -2.39 -10.05
N ILE A 43 15.04 -2.47 -8.77
CA ILE A 43 16.25 -1.82 -8.24
C ILE A 43 17.50 -2.33 -8.98
N ALA A 44 17.61 -3.65 -9.19
CA ALA A 44 18.72 -4.24 -9.93
C ALA A 44 18.78 -3.79 -11.41
N LYS A 45 17.63 -3.44 -12.01
CA LYS A 45 17.54 -2.84 -13.35
C LYS A 45 17.81 -1.32 -13.37
N GLY A 46 18.11 -0.72 -12.22
CA GLY A 46 18.38 0.71 -12.10
C GLY A 46 17.13 1.59 -12.04
N VAL A 47 15.95 1.01 -11.80
CA VAL A 47 14.72 1.80 -11.61
C VAL A 47 14.74 2.45 -10.23
N PRO A 48 14.53 3.78 -10.12
CA PRO A 48 14.51 4.46 -8.83
C PRO A 48 13.39 3.96 -7.93
N CYS A 49 13.72 3.54 -6.71
CA CYS A 49 12.75 3.21 -5.68
C CYS A 49 12.42 4.45 -4.86
N VAL A 50 11.14 4.84 -4.84
CA VAL A 50 10.66 5.96 -4.01
C VAL A 50 10.70 5.52 -2.55
N GLN A 51 11.50 6.22 -1.74
CA GLN A 51 11.53 5.97 -0.31
C GLN A 51 10.25 6.52 0.34
N PRO A 52 9.65 5.79 1.30
CA PRO A 52 8.57 6.35 2.07
C PRO A 52 9.08 7.61 2.80
N PRO A 53 8.22 8.62 3.02
CA PRO A 53 8.60 9.75 3.84
C PRO A 53 9.07 9.26 5.21
N PRO A 54 10.04 9.92 5.85
CA PRO A 54 10.46 9.58 7.20
C PRO A 54 9.23 9.49 8.09
N ARG A 55 9.12 8.41 8.85
CA ARG A 55 8.06 8.29 9.85
C ARG A 55 8.31 9.41 10.87
N GLU A 56 7.51 10.47 10.81
CA GLU A 56 7.40 11.40 11.92
C GLU A 56 6.88 10.58 13.10
N LEU A 57 7.76 10.31 14.09
CA LEU A 57 7.31 9.83 15.38
C LEU A 57 6.36 10.91 15.88
N MET A 58 5.05 10.64 15.84
CA MET A 58 4.08 11.60 16.34
C MET A 58 4.54 12.01 17.74
N PRO A 59 4.66 13.32 18.04
CA PRO A 59 5.13 13.73 19.34
C PRO A 59 4.15 13.17 20.35
N ASN A 60 4.64 12.33 21.29
CA ASN A 60 3.89 11.55 22.27
C ASN A 60 3.27 12.48 23.33
N THR A 61 2.49 13.44 22.85
CA THR A 61 1.85 14.50 23.60
C THR A 61 0.56 13.95 24.16
N ALA A 62 0.23 14.32 25.40
CA ALA A 62 -0.97 13.86 26.09
C ALA A 62 -2.26 14.08 25.28
N LEU A 63 -2.26 15.08 24.38
CA LEU A 63 -3.38 15.44 23.50
C LEU A 63 -3.67 14.42 22.38
N GLN A 64 -2.75 13.51 22.06
CA GLN A 64 -2.97 12.48 21.02
C GLN A 64 -3.49 11.15 21.59
N ARG A 65 -3.29 10.87 22.88
CA ARG A 65 -3.77 9.64 23.55
C ARG A 65 -5.31 9.55 23.62
N THR A 66 -6.00 10.68 23.55
CA THR A 66 -7.46 10.73 23.67
C THR A 66 -8.19 10.45 22.36
N ARG A 67 -7.51 10.45 21.20
CA ARG A 67 -8.18 10.26 19.89
C ARG A 67 -8.62 8.83 19.60
N PHE A 68 -8.09 7.84 20.31
CA PHE A 68 -8.55 6.44 20.24
C PHE A 68 -9.17 5.97 21.57
N ALA A 69 -9.40 6.89 22.51
CA ALA A 69 -10.13 6.61 23.74
C ALA A 69 -11.59 7.07 23.59
N HIS A 70 -12.32 6.52 22.63
CA HIS A 70 -13.78 6.56 22.69
C HIS A 70 -14.44 5.33 22.05
N ARG A 71 -15.06 4.56 22.98
CA ARG A 71 -15.98 3.42 22.90
C ARG A 71 -15.44 2.08 22.38
#